data_AF-A0A1G1I8S2-F1
#
_entry.id   AF-A0A1G1I8S2-F1
#
_cell.length_a   1.000
_cell.length_b   1.000
_cell.length_c   1.000
_cell.angle_alpha   90.00
_cell.angle_beta   90.00
_cell.angle_gamma   90.00
#
_symmetry.space_group_name_H-M   'P 1'
#
loop_
_entity.id
_entity.type
_entity.pdbx_description
1 polymer ?
#
loop_
_entity_poly.entity_id
_entity_poly.type
_entity_poly.pdbx_seq_one_letter_code
_entity_poly.pdbx_strand_id
1 'polypeptide(L)'
;MDLHFDPAIAAQVAFQLASTRNELGPDRELAHELEATFSASAGEEATQAYRQLLILGDRHHDAQAFQEFLIYSTWQQAAEDPMAEHFHRGRELCSRFLARAETAGAVKSLAQVRALRASFLSALGEKEADEIGDEYDRDAIKGGD
;
A
#
# COMPACT_ATOMS: atom_id res chain seq x y z
N MET A 1 0.63 24.74 1.67
CA MET A 1 -0.20 24.49 2.87
C MET A 1 -0.21 22.98 3.01
N ASP A 2 0.81 22.45 3.71
CA ASP A 2 1.00 21.02 3.86
C ASP A 2 -0.15 20.47 4.70
N LEU A 3 -1.13 19.85 4.04
CA LEU A 3 -2.06 18.97 4.76
C LEU A 3 -1.18 17.89 5.38
N HIS A 4 -1.08 17.92 6.72
CA HIS A 4 -0.44 16.88 7.49
C HIS A 4 -1.13 15.55 7.15
N PHE A 5 -0.46 14.72 6.36
CA PHE A 5 -0.96 13.42 5.98
C PHE A 5 -0.89 12.50 7.19
N ASP A 6 -2.05 12.13 7.72
CA ASP A 6 -2.17 11.15 8.79
C ASP A 6 -2.64 9.81 8.19
N PRO A 7 -1.78 8.78 8.17
CA PRO A 7 -2.11 7.47 7.64
C PRO A 7 -3.30 6.80 8.34
N ALA A 8 -3.54 7.06 9.63
CA ALA A 8 -4.67 6.51 10.37
C ALA A 8 -6.00 7.14 9.99
N ILE A 9 -6.02 8.47 9.88
CA ILE A 9 -7.21 9.14 9.37
C ILE A 9 -7.46 8.74 7.90
N ALA A 10 -6.40 8.65 7.09
CA ALA A 10 -6.52 8.24 5.69
C ALA A 10 -7.05 6.80 5.53
N ALA A 11 -6.55 5.85 6.33
CA ALA A 11 -7.04 4.47 6.38
C ALA A 11 -8.53 4.43 6.73
N GLN A 12 -8.93 5.13 7.79
CA GLN A 12 -10.33 5.14 8.24
C GLN A 12 -11.26 5.74 7.18
N VAL A 13 -10.87 6.85 6.54
CA VAL A 13 -11.65 7.48 5.47
C VAL A 13 -11.77 6.54 4.26
N ALA A 14 -10.68 5.89 3.85
CA ALA A 14 -10.67 4.95 2.74
C ALA A 14 -11.58 3.73 3.02
N PHE A 15 -11.54 3.20 4.24
CA PHE A 15 -12.39 2.07 4.64
C PHE A 15 -13.87 2.45 4.65
N GLN A 16 -14.23 3.61 5.22
CA GLN A 16 -15.62 4.11 5.19
C GLN A 16 -16.13 4.32 3.77
N LEU A 17 -15.26 4.79 2.86
CA LEU A 17 -15.59 4.95 1.45
C LEU A 17 -15.83 3.59 0.77
N ALA A 18 -14.99 2.60 1.04
CA ALA A 18 -15.15 1.24 0.53
C ALA A 18 -16.49 0.62 0.97
N SER A 19 -16.86 0.80 2.24
CA SER A 19 -18.15 0.34 2.78
C SER A 19 -19.33 1.09 2.16
N THR A 20 -19.24 2.41 2.01
CA THR A 20 -20.30 3.24 1.40
C THR A 20 -20.54 2.86 -0.07
N ARG A 21 -19.47 2.56 -0.79
CA ARG A 21 -19.51 2.11 -2.19
C ARG A 21 -19.85 0.62 -2.34
N ASN A 22 -19.96 -0.09 -1.22
CA ASN A 22 -20.19 -1.54 -1.18
C ASN A 22 -19.14 -2.32 -2.00
N GLU A 23 -17.88 -1.86 -1.99
CA GLU A 23 -16.80 -2.46 -2.81
C GLU A 23 -16.52 -3.91 -2.41
N LEU A 24 -16.77 -4.29 -1.15
CA LEU A 24 -16.50 -5.62 -0.61
C LEU A 24 -17.67 -6.61 -0.74
N GLY A 25 -18.83 -6.14 -1.19
CA GLY A 25 -20.03 -6.97 -1.35
C GLY A 25 -20.33 -7.86 -0.13
N PRO A 26 -20.31 -9.20 -0.27
CA PRO A 26 -20.63 -10.13 0.80
C PRO A 26 -19.57 -10.19 1.91
N ASP A 27 -18.31 -9.83 1.64
CA ASP A 27 -17.24 -9.86 2.65
C ASP A 27 -17.23 -8.61 3.53
N ARG A 28 -18.19 -7.68 3.35
CA ARG A 28 -18.24 -6.40 4.06
C ARG A 28 -18.30 -6.54 5.59
N GLU A 29 -19.15 -7.43 6.11
CA GLU A 29 -19.28 -7.63 7.55
C GLU A 29 -17.99 -8.16 8.16
N LEU A 30 -17.38 -9.17 7.53
CA LEU A 30 -16.08 -9.70 7.93
C LEU A 30 -14.99 -8.61 7.92
N ALA A 31 -14.96 -7.77 6.88
CA ALA A 31 -13.98 -6.68 6.82
C ALA A 31 -14.17 -5.66 7.95
N HIS A 32 -15.41 -5.36 8.36
CA HIS A 32 -15.67 -4.49 9.49
C HIS A 32 -15.21 -5.08 10.82
N GLU A 33 -15.43 -6.39 11.03
CA GLU A 33 -14.94 -7.08 12.23
C GLU A 33 -13.42 -7.04 12.31
N LEU A 34 -12.74 -7.36 11.19
CA LEU A 34 -11.29 -7.35 11.12
C LEU A 34 -10.70 -5.94 11.28
N GLU A 35 -11.31 -4.92 10.67
CA GLU A 35 -10.88 -3.54 10.85
C GLU A 35 -11.08 -3.07 12.29
N ALA A 36 -12.21 -3.42 12.93
CA ALA A 36 -12.45 -3.09 14.33
C ALA A 36 -11.41 -3.75 15.26
N THR A 37 -11.08 -5.02 15.03
CA THR A 37 -10.01 -5.71 15.78
C THR A 37 -8.65 -5.06 15.52
N PHE A 38 -8.31 -4.78 14.26
CA PHE A 38 -7.07 -4.13 13.89
C PHE A 38 -6.89 -2.78 14.59
N SER A 39 -7.94 -1.95 14.62
CA SER A 39 -7.93 -0.60 15.19
C SER A 39 -8.02 -0.58 16.73
N ALA A 40 -8.58 -1.61 17.36
CA ALA A 40 -8.79 -1.66 18.81
C ALA A 40 -7.74 -2.49 19.58
N SER A 41 -6.98 -3.35 18.88
CA SER A 41 -5.98 -4.24 19.47
C SER A 41 -4.55 -3.79 19.16
N ALA A 42 -3.56 -4.51 19.69
CA ALA A 42 -2.13 -4.29 19.42
C ALA A 42 -1.38 -5.63 19.34
N GLY A 43 -0.17 -5.62 18.81
CA GLY A 43 0.68 -6.81 18.74
C GLY A 43 0.08 -7.92 17.86
N GLU A 44 0.09 -9.16 18.36
CA GLU A 44 -0.27 -10.34 17.54
C GLU A 44 -1.72 -10.31 17.05
N GLU A 45 -2.66 -9.85 17.86
CA GLU A 45 -4.08 -9.81 17.49
C GLU A 45 -4.33 -8.81 16.34
N ALA A 46 -3.76 -7.60 16.44
CA ALA A 46 -3.83 -6.61 15.37
C ALA A 46 -3.12 -7.12 14.10
N THR A 47 -1.95 -7.77 14.25
CA THR A 47 -1.20 -8.37 13.13
C THR A 47 -2.01 -9.44 12.41
N GLN A 48 -2.71 -10.31 13.16
CA GLN A 48 -3.56 -11.35 12.57
C GLN A 48 -4.76 -10.74 11.83
N ALA A 49 -5.43 -9.75 12.43
CA ALA A 49 -6.53 -9.04 11.78
C ALA A 49 -6.08 -8.34 10.48
N TYR A 50 -4.93 -7.67 10.51
CA TYR A 50 -4.30 -7.06 9.34
C TYR A 50 -3.99 -8.10 8.25
N ARG A 51 -3.43 -9.26 8.60
CA ARG A 51 -3.17 -10.34 7.63
C ARG A 51 -4.45 -10.85 6.96
N GLN A 52 -5.55 -10.96 7.71
CA GLN A 52 -6.85 -11.34 7.13
C GLN A 52 -7.41 -10.25 6.21
N LEU A 53 -7.24 -8.97 6.56
CA LEU A 53 -7.59 -7.85 5.68
C LEU A 53 -6.80 -7.87 4.36
N LEU A 54 -5.50 -8.23 4.40
CA LEU A 54 -4.70 -8.42 3.19
C LEU A 54 -5.25 -9.55 2.30
N ILE A 55 -5.68 -10.66 2.89
CA ILE A 55 -6.28 -11.79 2.15
C ILE A 55 -7.59 -11.36 1.48
N LEU A 56 -8.43 -10.59 2.18
CA LEU A 56 -9.61 -9.97 1.56
C LEU A 56 -9.20 -9.03 0.42
N GLY A 57 -8.10 -8.30 0.58
CA GLY A 57 -7.55 -7.41 -0.44
C GLY A 57 -7.20 -8.11 -1.74
N ASP A 58 -6.61 -9.30 -1.66
CA ASP A 58 -6.28 -10.09 -2.84
C ASP A 58 -7.55 -10.58 -3.57
N ARG A 59 -8.64 -10.85 -2.84
CA ARG A 59 -9.95 -11.21 -3.42
C ARG A 59 -10.65 -10.00 -4.08
N HIS A 60 -10.46 -8.81 -3.50
CA HIS A 60 -11.07 -7.54 -3.92
C HIS A 60 -10.03 -6.57 -4.50
N HIS A 61 -9.20 -7.05 -5.42
CA HIS A 61 -8.16 -6.24 -6.08
C HIS A 61 -8.73 -5.05 -6.88
N ASP A 62 -10.02 -5.13 -7.23
CA ASP A 62 -10.74 -4.08 -7.92
C ASP A 62 -11.42 -3.04 -6.99
N ALA A 63 -11.49 -3.30 -5.68
CA ALA A 63 -12.04 -2.40 -4.66
C ALA A 63 -11.07 -1.24 -4.35
N GLN A 64 -11.19 -0.14 -5.09
CA GLN A 64 -10.22 0.94 -5.07
C GLN A 64 -10.02 1.55 -3.67
N ALA A 65 -11.09 1.92 -2.98
CA ALA A 65 -10.99 2.52 -1.65
C ALA A 65 -10.50 1.50 -0.62
N PHE A 66 -10.85 0.22 -0.79
CA PHE A 66 -10.30 -0.83 0.08
C PHE A 66 -8.79 -1.03 -0.13
N GLN A 67 -8.30 -0.98 -1.37
CA GLN A 67 -6.85 -1.05 -1.64
C GLN A 67 -6.10 0.14 -1.04
N GLU A 68 -6.67 1.36 -1.07
CA GLU A 68 -6.11 2.52 -0.38
C GLU A 68 -6.03 2.29 1.13
N PHE A 69 -7.10 1.77 1.74
CA PHE A 69 -7.10 1.38 3.15
C PHE A 69 -5.94 0.43 3.47
N LEU A 70 -5.76 -0.63 2.67
CA LEU A 70 -4.66 -1.60 2.89
C LEU A 70 -3.28 -0.95 2.80
N ILE A 71 -3.06 -0.03 1.85
CA ILE A 71 -1.79 0.71 1.73
C ILE A 71 -1.51 1.51 2.99
N TYR A 72 -2.50 2.26 3.49
CA TYR A 72 -2.35 3.09 4.68
C TYR A 72 -2.17 2.26 5.95
N SER A 73 -2.93 1.18 6.12
CA SER A 73 -2.76 0.24 7.24
C SER A 73 -1.42 -0.48 7.20
N THR A 74 -0.90 -0.82 6.01
CA THR A 74 0.44 -1.42 5.87
C THR A 74 1.53 -0.46 6.34
N TRP A 75 1.40 0.84 6.06
CA TRP A 75 2.33 1.85 6.55
C TRP A 75 2.32 1.93 8.09
N GLN A 76 1.14 1.87 8.71
CA GLN A 76 1.03 1.83 10.17
C GLN A 76 1.72 0.60 10.75
N GLN A 77 1.50 -0.57 10.17
CA GLN A 77 2.13 -1.82 10.61
C GLN A 77 3.64 -1.76 10.48
N ALA A 78 4.17 -1.23 9.36
CA ALA A 78 5.60 -1.04 9.19
C ALA A 78 6.22 -0.02 10.18
N ALA A 79 5.42 0.93 10.66
CA ALA A 79 5.85 1.90 11.68
C ALA A 79 5.81 1.32 13.10
N GLU A 80 4.86 0.42 13.39
CA GLU A 80 4.74 -0.27 14.68
C GLU A 80 5.75 -1.42 14.81
N ASP A 81 5.87 -2.24 13.77
CA ASP A 81 6.79 -3.37 13.68
C ASP A 81 7.57 -3.30 12.36
N PRO A 82 8.81 -2.77 12.37
CA PRO A 82 9.59 -2.50 11.16
C PRO A 82 10.25 -3.77 10.60
N MET A 83 9.46 -4.82 10.37
CA MET A 83 9.88 -6.02 9.65
C MET A 83 9.93 -5.76 8.14
N ALA A 84 10.97 -6.27 7.47
CA ALA A 84 11.14 -6.17 6.02
C ALA A 84 9.90 -6.63 5.22
N GLU A 85 9.16 -7.62 5.74
CA GLU A 85 7.94 -8.14 5.13
C GLU A 85 6.86 -7.05 4.93
N HIS A 86 6.66 -6.18 5.91
CA HIS A 86 5.68 -5.09 5.82
C HIS A 86 6.08 -4.07 4.75
N PHE A 87 7.36 -3.74 4.64
CA PHE A 87 7.85 -2.83 3.61
C PHE A 87 7.73 -3.42 2.21
N HIS A 88 8.07 -4.72 2.03
CA HIS A 88 7.88 -5.41 0.75
C HIS A 88 6.40 -5.47 0.34
N ARG A 89 5.50 -5.78 1.29
CA ARG A 89 4.06 -5.81 1.03
C ARG A 89 3.52 -4.43 0.69
N GLY A 90 3.94 -3.39 1.41
CA GLY A 90 3.56 -2.00 1.15
C GLY A 90 3.98 -1.55 -0.25
N ARG A 91 5.22 -1.88 -0.65
CA ARG A 91 5.72 -1.63 -2.01
C ARG A 91 4.88 -2.34 -3.08
N GLU A 92 4.51 -3.59 -2.86
CA GLU A 92 3.68 -4.37 -3.79
C GLU A 92 2.27 -3.76 -3.94
N LEU A 93 1.61 -3.45 -2.83
CA LEU A 93 0.28 -2.83 -2.83
C LEU A 93 0.28 -1.49 -3.56
N CYS A 94 1.26 -0.62 -3.27
CA CYS A 94 1.41 0.65 -3.97
C CYS A 94 1.61 0.45 -5.48
N SER A 95 2.46 -0.50 -5.87
CA SER A 95 2.77 -0.75 -7.29
C SER A 95 1.54 -1.22 -8.07
N ARG A 96 0.79 -2.18 -7.52
CA ARG A 96 -0.45 -2.68 -8.13
C ARG A 96 -1.51 -1.57 -8.23
N PHE A 97 -1.66 -0.78 -7.17
CA PHE A 97 -2.63 0.32 -7.13
C PHE A 97 -2.33 1.39 -8.19
N LEU A 98 -1.06 1.84 -8.28
CA LEU A 98 -0.64 2.88 -9.22
C LEU A 98 -0.80 2.44 -10.68
N ALA A 99 -0.36 1.22 -11.02
CA ALA A 99 -0.51 0.68 -12.37
C ALA A 99 -1.97 0.67 -12.84
N ARG A 100 -2.90 0.35 -11.93
CA ARG A 100 -4.34 0.37 -12.24
C ARG A 100 -4.89 1.78 -12.33
N ALA A 101 -4.52 2.66 -11.41
CA ALA A 101 -5.04 4.02 -11.36
C ALA A 101 -4.58 4.89 -12.53
N GLU A 102 -3.39 4.64 -13.07
CA GLU A 102 -2.90 5.27 -14.30
C GLU A 102 -3.78 4.94 -15.52
N THR A 103 -4.34 3.72 -15.54
CA THR A 103 -5.29 3.30 -16.58
C THR A 103 -6.70 3.91 -16.38
N ALA A 104 -7.10 4.13 -15.12
CA ALA A 104 -8.46 4.57 -14.77
C ALA A 104 -8.69 6.09 -14.78
N GLY A 105 -7.63 6.90 -14.90
CA GLY A 105 -7.75 8.35 -15.02
C GLY A 105 -8.08 9.06 -13.71
N ALA A 106 -7.03 9.33 -12.93
CA ALA A 106 -6.95 10.25 -11.78
C ALA A 106 -7.74 9.91 -10.51
N VAL A 107 -6.99 9.53 -9.47
CA VAL A 107 -7.44 9.48 -8.07
C VAL A 107 -6.71 10.57 -7.28
N LYS A 108 -7.42 11.28 -6.39
CA LYS A 108 -6.81 12.30 -5.50
C LYS A 108 -5.70 11.73 -4.61
N SER A 109 -5.72 10.44 -4.34
CA SER A 109 -4.76 9.72 -3.49
C SER A 109 -3.43 9.40 -4.18
N LEU A 110 -3.28 9.59 -5.49
CA LEU A 110 -2.08 9.12 -6.22
C LEU A 110 -0.77 9.75 -5.70
N ALA A 111 -0.80 11.02 -5.34
CA ALA A 111 0.37 11.67 -4.75
C ALA A 111 0.76 11.04 -3.40
N GLN A 112 -0.24 10.69 -2.57
CA GLN A 112 -0.03 10.05 -1.27
C GLN A 112 0.50 8.63 -1.43
N VAL A 113 -0.10 7.84 -2.33
CA VAL A 113 0.35 6.46 -2.61
C VAL A 113 1.77 6.45 -3.20
N ARG A 114 2.12 7.39 -4.09
CA ARG A 114 3.50 7.53 -4.59
C ARG A 114 4.48 7.88 -3.47
N ALA A 115 4.13 8.82 -2.60
CA ALA A 115 4.95 9.17 -1.44
C ALA A 115 5.19 7.97 -0.51
N LEU A 116 4.15 7.17 -0.24
CA LEU A 116 4.28 5.94 0.55
C LEU A 116 5.13 4.89 -0.16
N ARG A 117 4.98 4.71 -1.47
CA ARG A 117 5.85 3.80 -2.26
C ARG A 117 7.32 4.17 -2.10
N ALA A 118 7.65 5.45 -2.25
CA ALA A 118 9.00 5.96 -2.08
C ALA A 118 9.54 5.68 -0.65
N SER A 119 8.70 5.88 0.37
CA SER A 119 9.06 5.55 1.76
C SER A 119 9.32 4.06 1.97
N PHE A 120 8.48 3.17 1.42
CA PHE A 120 8.69 1.72 1.51
C PHE A 120 9.99 1.30 0.82
N LEU A 121 10.28 1.84 -0.37
CA LEU A 121 11.53 1.58 -1.10
C LEU A 121 12.75 2.07 -0.32
N SER A 122 12.70 3.29 0.21
CA SER A 122 13.78 3.85 1.02
C SER A 122 14.07 2.99 2.26
N ALA A 123 13.04 2.43 2.91
CA ALA A 123 13.21 1.55 4.06
C ALA A 123 13.84 0.20 3.69
N LEU A 124 13.65 -0.28 2.45
CA LEU A 124 14.27 -1.48 1.90
C LEU A 124 15.70 -1.23 1.35
N GLY A 125 16.15 0.03 1.33
CA GLY A 125 17.40 0.41 0.64
C GLY A 125 17.30 0.31 -0.89
N GLU A 126 16.09 0.22 -1.43
CA GLU A 126 15.80 0.21 -2.85
C GLU A 126 15.58 1.65 -3.35
N LYS A 127 16.01 1.94 -4.58
CA LYS A 127 15.60 3.17 -5.27
C LYS A 127 14.33 2.90 -6.06
N GLU A 128 13.47 3.90 -6.24
CA GLU A 128 12.49 3.83 -7.32
C GLU A 128 13.26 3.53 -8.60
N ALA A 129 12.88 2.46 -9.30
CA ALA A 129 13.39 2.23 -10.63
C ALA A 129 12.93 3.44 -11.45
N ASP A 130 13.84 4.37 -11.69
CA ASP A 130 13.63 5.41 -12.68
C ASP A 130 13.15 4.69 -13.95
N GLU A 131 12.05 5.16 -14.54
CA GLU A 131 11.65 4.80 -15.91
C GLU A 131 12.65 5.40 -16.92
N ILE A 132 13.94 5.19 -16.69
CA ILE A 132 15.04 5.43 -17.60
C ILE A 132 15.64 4.05 -17.84
N GLY A 133 15.10 3.39 -18.87
CA GLY A 133 15.44 2.02 -19.22
C GLY A 133 16.92 1.79 -19.49
N ASP A 134 17.36 0.57 -19.21
CA ASP A 134 18.07 -0.32 -20.14
C ASP A 134 19.26 0.22 -20.97
N GLU A 135 19.94 1.29 -20.58
CA GLU A 135 21.12 1.76 -21.33
C GLU A 135 22.27 2.20 -20.42
N TYR A 136 22.86 1.30 -19.63
CA TYR A 136 24.27 1.42 -19.21
C TYR A 136 24.93 0.05 -18.94
N ASP A 137 24.61 -0.96 -19.75
CA ASP A 137 25.43 -2.18 -19.83
C ASP A 137 25.90 -2.38 -21.27
N ARG A 138 26.75 -1.44 -21.76
CA ARG A 138 27.44 -1.65 -23.04
C ARG A 138 28.77 -0.89 -23.21
N ASP A 139 29.49 -0.56 -22.13
CA ASP A 139 30.80 0.09 -22.28
C ASP A 139 31.89 -0.30 -21.26
N ALA A 140 31.78 -1.47 -20.61
CA ALA A 140 32.84 -1.98 -19.72
C ALA A 140 33.75 -3.05 -20.36
N ILE A 141 33.87 -3.09 -21.71
CA ILE A 141 34.90 -3.90 -22.38
C ILE A 141 35.56 -3.07 -23.50
N LYS A 142 36.43 -2.13 -23.13
CA LYS A 142 37.54 -1.68 -24.00
C LYS A 142 38.76 -1.26 -23.17
N GLY A 143 39.88 -1.90 -23.47
CA GLY A 143 41.25 -1.45 -23.15
C GLY A 143 41.94 -2.32 -22.09
N GLY A 144 43.06 -2.99 -22.37
CA GLY A 144 43.93 -2.91 -23.53
C GLY A 144 45.07 -3.93 -23.42
N ASP A 145 45.74 -4.09 -24.55
CA ASP A 145 46.95 -4.88 -24.89
C ASP A 145 47.88 -5.27 -23.71
#